data_AF-A0A5M5C364-F1
#
_entry.id   AF-A0A5M5C364-F1
#
_cell.length_a   1.000
_cell.length_b   1.000
_cell.length_c   1.000
_cell.angle_alpha   90.00
_cell.angle_beta   90.00
_cell.angle_gamma   90.00
#
_symmetry.space_group_name_H-M   'P 1'
#
loop_
_entity.id
_entity.type
_entity.pdbx_description
1 polymer ?
#
loop_
_entity_poly.entity_id
_entity_poly.type
_entity_poly.pdbx_seq_one_letter_code
_entity_poly.pdbx_strand_id
1 'polypeptide(L)'
;MKNEKNLLKEEFLLKVIALSTLLERGFKIARLSGNRNFDEKVVKAKMKSMKANGMLVPAIIVDAKKVIEAGLEIVDFETGEIISGADAARYVVLVDANHRYKAHLNLLEANKELKDEEKYKGEFYLIYALNEEIAVSRMFSEINICTNPWKGGDFPKGAK
;
A
#
# COMPACT_ATOMS: atom_id res chain seq x y z
N MET A 1 6.20 -29.67 -13.94
CA MET A 1 5.25 -29.05 -12.97
C MET A 1 5.53 -27.56 -12.92
N LYS A 2 4.65 -26.72 -13.48
CA LYS A 2 4.71 -25.27 -13.23
C LYS A 2 4.39 -25.07 -11.74
N ASN A 3 5.27 -24.38 -11.03
CA ASN A 3 5.15 -24.10 -9.60
C ASN A 3 3.86 -23.28 -9.37
N GLU A 4 3.01 -23.64 -8.41
CA GLU A 4 1.74 -22.92 -8.12
C GLU A 4 1.96 -21.42 -7.88
N LYS A 5 3.16 -21.04 -7.39
CA LYS A 5 3.59 -19.64 -7.23
C LYS A 5 3.70 -18.88 -8.56
N ASN A 6 4.11 -19.53 -9.65
CA ASN A 6 4.11 -18.90 -10.98
C ASN A 6 2.70 -18.76 -11.53
N LEU A 7 1.78 -19.69 -11.21
CA LEU A 7 0.36 -19.53 -11.55
C LEU A 7 -0.28 -18.35 -10.80
N LEU A 8 -0.01 -18.19 -9.50
CA LEU A 8 -0.48 -17.02 -8.74
C LEU A 8 0.02 -15.70 -9.36
N LYS A 9 1.30 -15.63 -9.74
CA LYS A 9 1.87 -14.43 -10.37
C LYS A 9 1.27 -14.13 -11.75
N GLU A 10 1.06 -15.15 -12.59
CA GLU A 10 0.37 -15.02 -13.89
C GLU A 10 -1.13 -14.70 -13.72
N GLU A 11 -1.78 -15.21 -12.68
CA GLU A 11 -3.19 -14.96 -12.37
C GLU A 11 -3.42 -13.53 -11.82
N PHE A 12 -2.43 -12.91 -11.19
CA PHE A 12 -2.51 -11.56 -10.61
C PHE A 12 -1.79 -10.46 -11.38
N LEU A 13 -0.98 -10.80 -12.38
CA LEU A 13 -0.34 -9.77 -13.22
C LEU A 13 -1.46 -8.90 -13.82
N LEU A 14 -1.42 -7.60 -13.52
CA LEU A 14 -2.39 -6.58 -13.97
C LEU A 14 -3.79 -6.62 -13.31
N LYS A 15 -3.99 -7.36 -12.20
CA LYS A 15 -5.26 -7.30 -11.44
C LYS A 15 -5.17 -6.37 -10.24
N VAL A 16 -6.23 -5.60 -10.04
CA VAL A 16 -6.47 -4.89 -8.78
C VAL A 16 -6.98 -5.91 -7.76
N ILE A 17 -6.38 -5.91 -6.57
CA ILE A 17 -6.62 -6.87 -5.48
C ILE A 17 -7.24 -6.11 -4.32
N ALA A 18 -8.37 -6.60 -3.79
CA ALA A 18 -8.90 -6.09 -2.52
C ALA A 18 -8.01 -6.55 -1.36
N LEU A 19 -7.74 -5.66 -0.41
CA LEU A 19 -6.92 -5.97 0.77
C LEU A 19 -7.50 -7.17 1.53
N SER A 20 -8.82 -7.20 1.74
CA SER A 20 -9.53 -8.33 2.36
C SER A 20 -9.14 -9.68 1.73
N THR A 21 -9.16 -9.79 0.40
CA THR A 21 -8.75 -11.01 -0.32
C THR A 21 -7.30 -11.41 -0.04
N LEU A 22 -6.40 -10.44 0.10
CA LEU A 22 -4.99 -10.70 0.39
C LEU A 22 -4.80 -11.17 1.85
N LEU A 23 -5.50 -10.53 2.80
CA LEU A 23 -5.49 -10.91 4.22
C LEU A 23 -6.12 -12.28 4.47
N GLU A 24 -7.24 -12.60 3.81
CA GLU A 24 -7.90 -13.93 3.86
C GLU A 24 -6.97 -15.06 3.40
N ARG A 25 -6.04 -14.76 2.49
CA ARG A 25 -5.00 -15.69 2.03
C ARG A 25 -3.80 -15.78 2.98
N GLY A 26 -3.84 -15.11 4.12
CA GLY A 26 -2.82 -15.14 5.16
C GLY A 26 -1.62 -14.24 4.91
N PHE A 27 -1.69 -13.34 3.92
CA PHE A 27 -0.64 -12.34 3.71
C PHE A 27 -0.78 -11.19 4.70
N LYS A 28 0.36 -10.55 4.99
CA LYS A 28 0.48 -9.34 5.78
C LYS A 28 1.12 -8.22 4.97
N ILE A 29 0.93 -6.98 5.42
CA ILE A 29 1.50 -5.80 4.79
C ILE A 29 2.76 -5.36 5.52
N ALA A 30 3.83 -5.17 4.76
CA ALA A 30 5.09 -4.61 5.22
C ALA A 30 5.35 -3.24 4.55
N ARG A 31 6.32 -2.50 5.08
CA ARG A 31 6.91 -1.30 4.46
C ARG A 31 8.41 -1.30 4.65
N LEU A 32 9.13 -0.47 3.89
CA LEU A 32 10.54 -0.23 4.16
C LEU A 32 10.72 0.41 5.54
N SER A 33 11.76 -0.03 6.27
CA SER A 33 12.14 0.62 7.54
C SER A 33 12.55 2.07 7.33
N GLY A 34 13.27 2.35 6.22
CA GLY A 34 13.69 3.70 5.82
C GLY A 34 12.59 4.62 5.27
N ASN A 35 11.33 4.17 5.18
CA ASN A 35 10.25 5.05 4.72
C ASN A 35 10.00 6.18 5.72
N ARG A 36 9.69 7.37 5.20
CA ARG A 36 9.29 8.55 5.99
C ARG A 36 8.27 8.21 7.08
N ASN A 37 8.47 8.80 8.25
CA ASN A 37 7.49 8.73 9.35
C ASN A 37 6.11 9.21 8.88
N PHE A 38 5.07 8.69 9.52
CA PHE A 38 3.72 9.15 9.24
C PHE A 38 3.53 10.57 9.74
N ASP A 39 3.10 11.45 8.84
CA ASP A 39 2.69 12.80 9.20
C ASP A 39 1.20 12.75 9.55
N GLU A 40 0.86 13.06 10.79
CA GLU A 40 -0.52 12.98 11.28
C GLU A 40 -1.49 13.89 10.50
N LYS A 41 -1.04 15.08 10.09
CA LYS A 41 -1.88 16.01 9.32
C LYS A 41 -2.18 15.42 7.95
N VAL A 42 -1.16 14.85 7.30
CA VAL A 42 -1.33 14.16 6.01
C VAL A 42 -2.25 12.96 6.16
N VAL A 43 -2.06 12.11 7.19
CA VAL A 43 -2.93 10.94 7.44
C VAL A 43 -4.37 11.39 7.66
N LYS A 44 -4.62 12.38 8.52
CA LYS A 44 -5.97 12.93 8.78
C LYS A 44 -6.63 13.48 7.50
N ALA A 45 -5.87 14.19 6.66
CA ALA A 45 -6.36 14.66 5.37
C ALA A 45 -6.74 13.50 4.43
N LYS A 46 -5.95 12.42 4.41
CA LYS A 46 -6.28 11.21 3.64
C LYS A 46 -7.50 10.49 4.22
N MET A 47 -7.67 10.41 5.54
CA MET A 47 -8.87 9.85 6.17
C MET A 47 -10.14 10.58 5.72
N LYS A 48 -10.12 11.93 5.74
CA LYS A 48 -11.24 12.75 5.26
C LYS A 48 -11.55 12.50 3.78
N SER A 49 -10.51 12.45 2.94
CA SER A 49 -10.68 12.19 1.51
C SER A 49 -11.25 10.79 1.26
N MET A 50 -10.75 9.75 1.94
CA MET A 50 -11.21 8.38 1.76
C MET A 50 -12.66 8.18 2.24
N LYS A 51 -13.07 8.84 3.33
CA LYS A 51 -14.48 8.84 3.75
C LYS A 51 -15.41 9.46 2.70
N ALA A 52 -14.98 10.55 2.05
CA ALA A 52 -15.80 11.27 1.08
C ALA A 52 -15.81 10.64 -0.31
N ASN A 53 -14.66 10.10 -0.75
CA ASN A 53 -14.42 9.75 -2.16
C ASN A 53 -14.03 8.29 -2.37
N GLY A 54 -13.86 7.51 -1.30
CA GLY A 54 -13.26 6.18 -1.37
C GLY A 54 -11.79 6.22 -1.83
N MET A 55 -11.29 5.08 -2.31
CA MET A 55 -9.95 4.93 -2.85
C MET A 55 -10.00 5.01 -4.38
N LEU A 56 -9.38 6.04 -4.96
CA LEU A 56 -9.43 6.31 -6.40
C LEU A 56 -8.31 5.63 -7.21
N VAL A 57 -7.21 5.27 -6.57
CA VAL A 57 -6.02 4.70 -7.22
C VAL A 57 -5.49 3.56 -6.35
N PRO A 58 -5.26 2.34 -6.89
CA PRO A 58 -4.70 1.24 -6.13
C PRO A 58 -3.31 1.58 -5.59
N ALA A 59 -2.94 1.01 -4.46
CA ALA A 59 -1.58 1.11 -3.94
C ALA A 59 -0.69 0.04 -4.57
N ILE A 60 0.59 0.35 -4.73
CA ILE A 60 1.53 -0.55 -5.38
C ILE A 60 2.22 -1.43 -4.33
N ILE A 61 2.27 -2.73 -4.60
CA ILE A 61 2.95 -3.73 -3.77
C ILE A 61 3.99 -4.55 -4.56
N VAL A 62 4.94 -5.12 -3.84
CA VAL A 62 5.91 -6.11 -4.35
C VAL A 62 6.09 -7.25 -3.35
N ASP A 63 6.63 -8.38 -3.79
CA ASP A 63 6.95 -9.49 -2.90
C ASP A 63 8.03 -9.11 -1.89
N ALA A 64 7.81 -9.36 -0.59
CA ALA A 64 8.79 -9.04 0.45
C ALA A 64 10.15 -9.74 0.25
N LYS A 65 10.13 -10.97 -0.27
CA LYS A 65 11.35 -11.72 -0.57
C LYS A 65 12.27 -10.96 -1.53
N LYS A 66 11.73 -10.34 -2.58
CA LYS A 66 12.51 -9.56 -3.55
C LYS A 66 13.12 -8.32 -2.92
N VAL A 67 12.41 -7.69 -1.99
CA VAL A 67 12.89 -6.49 -1.28
C VAL A 67 14.06 -6.85 -0.37
N ILE A 68 13.96 -7.93 0.38
CA ILE A 68 15.04 -8.44 1.24
C ILE A 68 16.24 -8.91 0.41
N GLU A 69 16.01 -9.63 -0.70
CA GLU A 69 17.07 -10.05 -1.62
C GLU A 69 17.80 -8.86 -2.27
N ALA A 70 17.12 -7.71 -2.41
CA ALA A 70 17.72 -6.45 -2.84
C ALA A 70 18.49 -5.71 -1.72
N GLY A 71 18.64 -6.32 -0.55
CA GLY A 71 19.38 -5.77 0.60
C GLY A 71 18.63 -4.67 1.36
N LEU A 72 17.30 -4.58 1.20
CA LEU A 72 16.48 -3.57 1.86
C LEU A 72 15.79 -4.16 3.09
N GLU A 73 15.84 -3.42 4.20
CA GLU A 73 15.15 -3.80 5.43
C GLU A 73 13.67 -3.39 5.38
N ILE A 74 12.81 -4.32 5.80
CA ILE A 74 11.37 -4.14 5.87
C ILE A 74 10.86 -4.42 7.27
N VAL A 75 9.77 -3.74 7.62
CA VAL A 75 9.08 -3.88 8.90
C VAL A 75 7.61 -4.20 8.66
N ASP A 76 6.99 -4.92 9.61
CA ASP A 76 5.54 -5.07 9.67
C ASP A 76 4.91 -3.66 9.74
N PHE A 77 3.86 -3.43 8.94
CA PHE A 77 3.31 -2.10 8.80
C PHE A 77 2.65 -1.58 10.08
N GLU A 78 2.08 -2.48 10.88
CA GLU A 78 1.31 -2.14 12.08
C GLU A 78 2.20 -2.13 13.32
N THR A 79 3.05 -3.15 13.49
CA THR A 79 3.90 -3.28 14.69
C THR A 79 5.23 -2.56 14.58
N GLY A 80 5.72 -2.35 13.35
CA GLY A 80 7.06 -1.78 13.11
C GLY A 80 8.21 -2.76 13.38
N GLU A 81 7.92 -4.04 13.65
CA GLU A 81 8.93 -5.07 13.88
C GLU A 81 9.64 -5.46 12.57
N ILE A 82 10.96 -5.64 12.63
CA ILE A 82 11.77 -6.07 11.48
C ILE A 82 11.36 -7.48 11.05
N ILE A 83 11.15 -7.67 9.75
CA ILE A 83 10.77 -8.95 9.17
C ILE A 83 12.02 -9.68 8.66
N SER A 84 12.18 -10.93 9.10
CA SER A 84 13.27 -11.80 8.66
C SER A 84 13.02 -12.40 7.27
N GLY A 85 14.08 -12.86 6.61
CA GLY A 85 13.96 -13.60 5.35
C GLY A 85 13.12 -14.89 5.45
N ALA A 86 13.05 -15.51 6.64
CA ALA A 86 12.25 -16.72 6.85
C ALA A 86 10.74 -16.42 6.81
N ASP A 87 10.34 -15.23 7.25
CA ASP A 87 8.93 -14.81 7.30
C ASP A 87 8.48 -14.09 6.03
N ALA A 88 9.42 -13.69 5.16
CA ALA A 88 9.18 -12.91 3.95
C ALA A 88 8.09 -13.49 3.04
N ALA A 89 7.92 -14.81 2.99
CA ALA A 89 6.90 -15.45 2.17
C ALA A 89 5.46 -15.11 2.58
N ARG A 90 5.25 -14.56 3.79
CA ARG A 90 3.94 -14.16 4.32
C ARG A 90 3.64 -12.68 4.11
N TYR A 91 4.56 -11.92 3.50
CA TYR A 91 4.43 -10.47 3.39
C TYR A 91 4.47 -10.00 1.94
N VAL A 92 3.70 -8.94 1.68
CA VAL A 92 3.89 -8.04 0.54
C VAL A 92 4.33 -6.68 1.07
N VAL A 93 5.17 -5.98 0.34
CA VAL A 93 5.73 -4.68 0.74
C VAL A 93 5.01 -3.58 -0.01
N LEU A 94 4.46 -2.64 0.74
CA LEU A 94 3.77 -1.46 0.22
C LEU A 94 4.78 -0.39 -0.21
N VAL A 95 4.89 -0.17 -1.53
CA VAL A 95 5.91 0.72 -2.12
C VAL A 95 5.40 2.13 -2.42
N ASP A 96 4.08 2.31 -2.49
CA ASP A 96 3.35 3.57 -2.59
C ASP A 96 2.28 3.63 -1.48
N ALA A 97 1.69 4.80 -1.21
CA ALA A 97 0.44 4.94 -0.47
C ALA A 97 0.53 4.64 1.03
N ASN A 98 1.72 4.68 1.62
CA ASN A 98 1.92 4.43 3.05
C ASN A 98 0.98 5.28 3.95
N HIS A 99 0.91 6.60 3.77
CA HIS A 99 -0.02 7.44 4.55
C HIS A 99 -1.50 7.15 4.24
N ARG A 100 -1.84 6.69 3.04
CA ARG A 100 -3.22 6.28 2.68
C ARG A 100 -3.59 4.97 3.36
N TYR A 101 -2.68 4.00 3.40
CA TYR A 101 -2.91 2.75 4.12
C TYR A 101 -3.02 2.99 5.63
N LYS A 102 -2.17 3.83 6.22
CA LYS A 102 -2.32 4.24 7.62
C LYS A 102 -3.66 4.95 7.88
N ALA A 103 -4.12 5.79 6.96
CA ALA A 103 -5.44 6.41 7.06
C ALA A 103 -6.57 5.39 7.02
N HIS A 104 -6.49 4.38 6.14
CA HIS A 104 -7.44 3.27 6.08
C HIS A 104 -7.50 2.50 7.41
N LEU A 105 -6.35 2.10 7.97
CA LEU A 105 -6.29 1.43 9.27
C LEU A 105 -6.89 2.28 10.40
N ASN A 106 -6.56 3.57 10.45
CA ASN A 106 -7.11 4.48 11.46
C ASN A 106 -8.65 4.64 11.32
N LEU A 107 -9.18 4.56 10.10
CA LEU A 107 -10.63 4.60 9.86
C LEU A 107 -11.32 3.32 10.36
N LEU A 108 -10.73 2.16 10.09
CA LEU A 108 -11.23 0.88 10.61
C LEU A 108 -11.17 0.82 12.13
N GLU A 109 -10.11 1.36 12.74
CA GLU A 109 -10.00 1.45 14.19
C GLU A 109 -11.09 2.37 14.76
N ALA A 110 -11.27 3.56 14.18
CA ALA A 110 -12.30 4.50 14.61
C ALA A 110 -13.73 3.95 14.46
N ASN A 111 -13.98 3.03 13.51
CA ASN A 111 -15.29 2.41 13.34
C ASN A 111 -15.76 1.62 14.57
N LYS A 112 -14.85 1.15 15.43
CA LYS A 112 -15.20 0.37 16.64
C LYS A 112 -16.07 1.18 17.61
N GLU A 113 -15.92 2.49 17.62
CA GLU A 113 -16.60 3.42 18.53
C GLU A 113 -17.81 4.14 17.88
N LEU A 114 -18.11 3.84 16.60
CA LEU A 114 -19.14 4.53 15.83
C LEU A 114 -20.40 3.68 15.61
N LYS A 115 -21.54 4.35 15.46
CA LYS A 115 -22.77 3.70 14.99
C LYS A 115 -22.62 3.26 13.54
N ASP A 116 -23.35 2.23 13.12
CA ASP A 116 -23.14 1.59 11.82
C ASP A 116 -23.32 2.55 10.62
N GLU A 117 -24.21 3.53 10.76
CA GLU A 117 -24.49 4.55 9.74
C GLU A 117 -23.32 5.53 9.55
N GLU A 118 -22.45 5.67 10.56
CA GLU A 118 -21.31 6.60 10.58
C GLU A 118 -19.99 5.91 10.19
N LYS A 119 -20.00 4.57 10.11
CA LYS A 119 -18.79 3.79 9.82
C LYS A 119 -18.29 4.00 8.40
N TYR A 120 -16.98 4.07 8.28
CA TYR A 120 -16.30 3.95 7.01
C TYR A 120 -16.40 2.49 6.51
N LYS A 121 -17.06 2.27 5.37
CA LYS A 121 -17.27 0.93 4.78
C LYS A 121 -16.41 0.68 3.53
N GLY A 122 -15.43 1.53 3.27
CA GLY A 122 -14.61 1.47 2.06
C GLY A 122 -13.51 0.40 2.14
N GLU A 123 -13.20 -0.21 1.00
CA GLU A 123 -12.13 -1.19 0.85
C GLU A 123 -10.79 -0.51 0.49
N PHE A 124 -9.66 -1.22 0.71
CA PHE A 124 -8.34 -0.81 0.22
C PHE A 124 -7.92 -1.71 -0.95
N TYR A 125 -7.42 -1.09 -2.02
CA TYR A 125 -7.09 -1.79 -3.25
C TYR A 125 -5.59 -1.73 -3.54
N LEU A 126 -5.06 -2.87 -3.98
CA LEU A 126 -3.64 -3.11 -4.21
C LEU A 126 -3.41 -3.54 -5.67
N ILE A 127 -2.22 -3.31 -6.18
CA ILE A 127 -1.76 -3.87 -7.46
C ILE A 127 -0.27 -4.19 -7.35
N TYR A 128 0.15 -5.29 -7.95
CA TYR A 128 1.58 -5.59 -8.07
C TYR A 128 2.27 -4.57 -8.99
N ALA A 129 3.53 -4.25 -8.70
CA ALA A 129 4.33 -3.36 -9.53
C ALA A 129 4.33 -3.82 -11.00
N LEU A 130 4.01 -2.88 -11.90
CA LEU A 130 3.82 -3.19 -13.33
C LEU A 130 5.13 -3.49 -14.06
N ASN A 131 6.24 -2.90 -13.61
CA ASN A 131 7.56 -3.16 -14.17
C ASN A 131 8.45 -3.75 -13.07
N GLU A 132 8.76 -5.03 -13.16
CA GLU A 132 9.65 -5.73 -12.23
C GLU A 132 11.09 -5.89 -12.75
N GLU A 133 11.41 -5.34 -13.92
CA GLU A 133 12.73 -5.47 -14.56
C GLU A 133 13.77 -4.52 -13.98
N ILE A 134 13.33 -3.47 -13.29
CA ILE A 134 14.20 -2.49 -12.64
C ILE A 134 14.52 -2.90 -11.20
N ALA A 135 15.67 -2.44 -10.71
CA ALA A 135 16.04 -2.61 -9.30
C ALA A 135 14.94 -2.05 -8.38
N VAL A 136 14.62 -2.79 -7.32
CA VAL A 136 13.60 -2.41 -6.32
C VAL A 136 13.86 -1.00 -5.79
N SER A 137 15.10 -0.69 -5.40
CA SER A 137 15.50 0.65 -4.93
C SER A 137 15.21 1.77 -5.95
N ARG A 138 15.42 1.52 -7.24
CA ARG A 138 15.07 2.45 -8.32
C ARG A 138 13.56 2.62 -8.43
N MET A 139 12.79 1.54 -8.42
CA MET A 139 11.33 1.59 -8.43
C MET A 139 10.78 2.45 -7.29
N PHE A 140 11.25 2.21 -6.06
CA PHE A 140 10.85 3.00 -4.89
C PHE A 140 11.18 4.48 -5.08
N SER A 141 12.37 4.80 -5.59
CA SER A 141 12.80 6.18 -5.79
C SER A 141 11.92 6.89 -6.82
N GLU A 142 11.64 6.25 -7.95
CA GLU A 142 10.78 6.81 -9.01
C GLU A 142 9.35 7.01 -8.53
N ILE A 143 8.75 6.02 -7.86
CA ILE A 143 7.40 6.11 -7.31
C ILE A 143 7.27 7.27 -6.31
N ASN A 144 8.30 7.52 -5.51
CA ASN A 144 8.27 8.60 -4.52
C ASN A 144 8.53 10.00 -5.09
N ILE A 145 9.15 10.11 -6.27
CA ILE A 145 9.53 11.39 -6.90
C ILE A 145 8.54 11.79 -8.02
N CYS A 146 7.89 10.82 -8.68
CA CYS A 146 7.15 11.06 -9.92
C CYS A 146 5.88 11.91 -9.77
N THR A 147 5.41 12.17 -8.55
CA THR A 147 4.21 12.97 -8.30
C THR A 147 4.53 14.31 -7.65
N ASN A 148 4.34 15.40 -8.41
CA ASN A 148 4.22 16.74 -7.85
C ASN A 148 2.75 17.04 -7.54
N PRO A 149 2.40 17.41 -6.28
CA PRO A 149 1.05 17.82 -5.96
C PRO A 149 0.63 19.05 -6.77
N TRP A 150 -0.62 19.08 -7.24
CA TRP A 150 -1.22 20.29 -7.78
C TRP A 150 -1.24 21.40 -6.73
N LYS A 151 -0.94 22.62 -7.16
CA LYS A 151 -0.93 23.83 -6.35
C LYS A 151 -2.00 24.79 -6.85
N GLY A 152 -2.24 25.87 -6.10
CA GLY A 152 -3.38 26.77 -6.31
C GLY A 152 -3.64 27.22 -7.75
N GLY A 153 -2.59 27.47 -8.55
CA GLY A 153 -2.73 27.86 -9.96
C GLY A 153 -3.12 26.72 -10.92
N ASP A 154 -3.00 25.46 -10.49
CA ASP A 154 -3.28 24.27 -11.30
C ASP A 154 -4.78 23.96 -11.30
N PHE A 155 -5.46 24.11 -10.14
CA PHE A 155 -6.89 23.78 -10.00
C PHE A 155 -7.80 24.58 -10.96
N PRO A 156 -7.68 25.91 -11.11
CA PRO A 156 -8.53 26.67 -12.02
C PRO A 156 -8.35 26.30 -13.50
N LYS A 157 -7.18 25.74 -13.87
CA LYS A 157 -6.83 25.33 -15.23
C LYS A 157 -7.22 23.89 -15.55
N GLY A 158 -7.55 23.11 -14.53
CA GLY A 158 -7.80 21.68 -14.65
C GLY A 158 -9.19 21.28 -14.16
N ALA A 159 -9.25 20.22 -13.36
CA ALA A 159 -10.51 19.71 -12.83
C ALA A 159 -11.18 20.78 -11.94
N LYS A 160 -12.33 21.29 -12.41
CA LYS A 160 -13.27 22.12 -11.65
C LYS A 160 -14.34 21.25 -11.01
#